data_AF-A0A239H714-F1
#
_entry.id   AF-A0A239H714-F1
#
_cell.length_a   1.000
_cell.length_b   1.000
_cell.length_c   1.000
_cell.angle_alpha   90.00
_cell.angle_beta   90.00
_cell.angle_gamma   90.00
#
_symmetry.space_group_name_H-M   'P 1'
#
loop_
_entity.id
_entity.type
_entity.pdbx_description
1 polymer ?
#
loop_
_entity_poly.entity_id
_entity_poly.type
_entity_poly.pdbx_seq_one_letter_code
_entity_poly.pdbx_strand_id
1 'polypeptide(L)'
;MSKQLEEALNIVPSLALFFETGDGEIKNKICGSIFSNKIRFSNKEVRTIEWKPFMEDIKLINRELQNIKTKKAIISDGLSSMAPPLDRSCS
;
A
#
# COMPACT_ATOMS: atom_id res chain seq x y z
N MET A 1 4.73 15.27 14.93
CA MET A 1 4.82 13.95 14.26
C MET A 1 5.63 13.04 15.18
N SER A 2 5.27 11.78 15.41
CA SER A 2 6.02 10.91 16.33
C SER A 2 7.37 10.52 15.73
N LYS A 3 8.44 10.51 16.52
CA LYS A 3 9.81 10.13 16.08
C LYS A 3 9.85 8.79 15.33
N GLN A 4 9.04 7.84 15.77
CA GLN A 4 8.88 6.51 15.14
C GLN A 4 8.32 6.58 13.71
N LEU A 5 7.48 7.57 13.40
CA LEU A 5 6.90 7.76 12.07
C LEU A 5 7.93 8.36 11.11
N GLU A 6 8.75 9.32 11.57
CA GLU A 6 9.86 9.86 10.77
C GLU A 6 10.88 8.76 10.42
N GLU A 7 11.25 7.93 11.40
CA GLU A 7 12.14 6.79 11.19
C GLU A 7 11.54 5.79 10.18
N ALA A 8 10.24 5.46 10.32
CA ALA A 8 9.57 4.58 9.38
C ALA A 8 9.50 5.17 7.96
N LEU A 9 9.24 6.48 7.82
CA LEU A 9 9.20 7.15 6.52
C LEU A 9 10.56 7.17 5.81
N ASN A 10 11.67 7.17 6.56
CA ASN A 10 13.02 7.06 5.98
C ASN A 10 13.33 5.66 5.44
N ILE A 11 12.67 4.62 5.96
CA ILE A 11 12.85 3.23 5.54
C ILE A 11 12.10 2.93 4.24
N VAL A 12 10.92 3.53 4.02
CA VAL A 12 10.08 3.25 2.85
C VAL A 12 10.81 3.43 1.50
N PRO A 13 11.57 4.52 1.25
CA PRO A 13 12.31 4.70 0.00
C PRO A 13 13.40 3.66 -0.24
N SER A 14 13.95 3.11 0.84
CA SER A 14 15.07 2.17 0.84
C SER A 14 14.65 0.74 1.21
N LEU A 15 13.33 0.47 1.19
CA LEU A 15 12.76 -0.80 1.64
C LEU A 15 13.34 -2.01 0.88
N ALA A 16 13.64 -1.85 -0.41
CA ALA A 16 14.29 -2.88 -1.22
C ALA A 16 15.70 -3.21 -0.69
N LEU A 17 16.51 -2.19 -0.41
CA LEU A 17 17.84 -2.35 0.16
C LEU A 17 17.78 -3.04 1.53
N PHE A 18 16.83 -2.66 2.38
CA PHE A 18 16.62 -3.30 3.69
C PHE A 18 16.19 -4.76 3.56
N PHE A 19 15.41 -5.12 2.56
CA PHE A 19 15.02 -6.50 2.31
C PHE A 19 16.18 -7.35 1.75
N GLU A 20 16.98 -6.79 0.85
CA GLU A 20 18.13 -7.49 0.25
C GLU A 20 19.23 -7.74 1.29
N THR A 21 19.60 -6.70 2.05
CA THR A 21 20.71 -6.71 3.02
C THR A 21 20.33 -7.20 4.41
N GLY A 22 19.04 -7.21 4.74
CA GLY A 22 18.53 -7.62 6.05
C GLY A 22 18.68 -9.13 6.31
N ASP A 23 18.65 -9.50 7.58
CA ASP A 23 18.60 -10.89 8.01
C ASP A 23 17.20 -11.50 7.85
N GLY A 24 17.05 -12.77 8.25
CA GLY A 24 15.76 -13.46 8.18
C GLY A 24 14.65 -12.77 8.99
N GLU A 25 14.99 -12.09 10.09
CA GLU A 25 14.01 -11.39 10.92
C GLU A 25 13.50 -10.13 10.22
N ILE A 26 14.40 -9.31 9.66
CA ILE A 26 14.05 -8.11 8.91
C ILE A 26 13.20 -8.48 7.70
N LYS A 27 13.60 -9.50 6.93
CA LYS A 27 12.83 -9.98 5.77
C LYS A 27 11.43 -10.43 6.17
N ASN A 28 11.31 -11.16 7.28
CA ASN A 28 10.01 -11.59 7.80
C ASN A 28 9.15 -10.40 8.26
N LYS A 29 9.72 -9.39 8.92
CA LYS A 29 9.00 -8.17 9.31
C LYS A 29 8.48 -7.41 8.10
N ILE A 30 9.29 -7.25 7.06
CA ILE A 30 8.90 -6.59 5.81
C ILE A 30 7.81 -7.42 5.10
N CYS A 31 7.99 -8.71 4.90
CA CYS A 31 6.96 -9.53 4.27
C CYS A 31 5.65 -9.56 5.09
N GLY A 32 5.75 -9.68 6.40
CA GLY A 32 4.59 -9.70 7.31
C GLY A 32 3.88 -8.36 7.45
N SER A 33 4.54 -7.24 7.15
CA SER A 33 3.88 -5.93 7.10
C SER A 33 3.12 -5.73 5.79
N ILE A 34 3.47 -6.43 4.70
CA ILE A 34 2.82 -6.30 3.39
C ILE A 34 1.70 -7.33 3.21
N PHE A 35 1.95 -8.58 3.60
CA PHE A 35 1.07 -9.71 3.34
C PHE A 35 0.33 -10.14 4.60
N SER A 36 -0.94 -10.51 4.44
CA SER A 36 -1.80 -10.99 5.53
C SER A 36 -1.43 -12.41 5.94
N ASN A 37 -0.99 -13.23 4.99
CA ASN A 37 -0.73 -14.65 5.17
C ASN A 37 0.66 -15.05 4.64
N LYS A 38 1.14 -16.23 5.07
CA LYS A 38 2.39 -16.81 4.56
C LYS A 38 2.34 -16.96 3.05
N ILE A 39 3.38 -16.49 2.37
CA ILE A 39 3.53 -16.61 0.92
C ILE A 39 3.69 -18.09 0.57
N ARG A 40 2.80 -18.61 -0.28
CA ARG A 40 2.86 -20.00 -0.76
C ARG A 40 3.43 -20.06 -2.17
N PHE A 41 4.50 -20.84 -2.32
CA PHE A 41 5.12 -21.13 -3.60
C PHE A 41 4.67 -22.51 -4.07
N SER A 42 4.35 -22.65 -5.35
CA SER A 42 4.11 -23.93 -6.01
C SER A 42 4.71 -23.87 -7.40
N ASN A 43 5.46 -24.90 -7.81
CA ASN A 43 6.09 -24.96 -9.14
C ASN A 43 6.90 -23.70 -9.51
N LYS A 44 7.62 -23.12 -8.54
CA LYS A 44 8.40 -21.87 -8.69
C LYS A 44 7.56 -20.60 -8.94
N GLU A 45 6.24 -20.68 -8.84
CA GLU A 45 5.33 -19.55 -8.94
C GLU A 45 4.70 -19.23 -7.59
N VAL A 46 4.37 -17.96 -7.37
CA VAL A 46 3.64 -17.52 -6.19
C VAL A 46 2.15 -17.75 -6.43
N ARG A 47 1.54 -18.69 -5.71
CA ARG A 47 0.16 -19.12 -5.96
C ARG A 47 -0.90 -18.18 -5.40
N THR A 48 -0.64 -17.59 -4.24
CA THR A 48 -1.64 -16.76 -3.56
C THR A 48 -0.93 -15.75 -2.67
N ILE A 49 -1.14 -14.48 -2.97
CA ILE A 49 -0.69 -13.36 -2.17
C ILE A 49 -1.93 -12.63 -1.70
N GLU A 50 -2.25 -12.80 -0.42
CA GLU A 50 -3.29 -12.00 0.21
C GLU A 50 -2.62 -10.78 0.84
N TRP A 51 -2.83 -9.62 0.23
CA TRP A 51 -2.31 -8.35 0.70
C TRP A 51 -3.07 -7.90 1.94
N LYS A 52 -2.42 -7.13 2.81
CA LYS A 52 -3.18 -6.44 3.86
C LYS A 52 -4.11 -5.40 3.23
N PRO A 53 -5.29 -5.13 3.82
CA PRO A 53 -6.28 -4.22 3.23
C PRO A 53 -5.71 -2.85 2.83
N PHE A 54 -4.87 -2.26 3.69
CA PHE A 54 -4.25 -0.96 3.40
C PHE A 54 -3.32 -0.98 2.16
N MET A 55 -2.76 -2.14 1.79
CA MET A 55 -1.96 -2.26 0.57
C MET A 55 -2.84 -2.25 -0.68
N GLU A 56 -4.08 -2.74 -0.59
CA GLU A 56 -5.06 -2.59 -1.68
C GLU A 56 -5.45 -1.12 -1.86
N ASP A 57 -5.61 -0.38 -0.76
CA ASP A 57 -5.85 1.07 -0.81
C ASP A 57 -4.69 1.82 -1.50
N ILE A 58 -3.43 1.50 -1.15
CA ILE A 58 -2.25 2.10 -1.78
C ILE A 58 -2.20 1.77 -3.28
N LYS A 59 -2.49 0.53 -3.67
CA LYS A 59 -2.56 0.15 -5.10
C LYS A 59 -3.66 0.92 -5.84
N LEU A 60 -4.84 1.06 -5.22
CA LEU A 60 -5.95 1.81 -5.79
C LEU A 60 -5.54 3.28 -6.00
N ILE A 61 -4.94 3.91 -4.99
CA ILE A 61 -4.43 5.29 -5.08
C ILE A 61 -3.42 5.41 -6.24
N ASN A 62 -2.44 4.52 -6.33
CA ASN A 62 -1.45 4.55 -7.41
C ASN A 62 -2.08 4.39 -8.80
N ARG A 63 -3.04 3.47 -8.94
CA ARG A 63 -3.78 3.25 -10.20
C ARG A 63 -4.56 4.50 -10.60
N GLU A 64 -5.31 5.08 -9.68
CA GLU A 64 -6.10 6.28 -9.94
C GLU A 64 -5.21 7.49 -10.25
N LEU A 65 -4.10 7.68 -9.51
CA LEU A 65 -3.13 8.75 -9.79
C LEU A 65 -2.48 8.62 -11.17
N GLN A 66 -2.23 7.40 -11.65
CA GLN A 66 -1.78 7.18 -13.03
C GLN A 66 -2.87 7.56 -14.04
N ASN A 67 -4.13 7.24 -13.76
CA ASN A 67 -5.26 7.55 -14.64
C ASN A 67 -5.62 9.05 -14.68
N ILE A 68 -5.50 9.78 -13.56
CA ILE A 68 -5.81 11.21 -13.45
C ILE A 68 -4.93 12.07 -14.37
N LYS A 69 -3.70 11.63 -14.67
CA LYS A 69 -2.85 12.30 -15.68
C LYS A 69 -3.47 12.30 -17.09
N THR A 70 -4.46 11.43 -17.34
CA THR A 70 -5.13 11.27 -18.64
C THR A 70 -6.61 11.65 -18.65
N LYS A 71 -7.27 11.81 -17.48
CA LYS A 71 -8.70 12.14 -17.39
C LYS A 71 -9.01 13.07 -16.21
N LYS A 72 -10.01 13.93 -16.41
CA LYS A 72 -10.58 14.81 -15.38
C LYS A 72 -11.27 13.94 -14.32
N ALA A 73 -10.97 14.18 -13.04
CA ALA A 73 -11.53 13.40 -11.94
C ALA A 73 -13.07 13.50 -11.91
N ILE A 74 -13.75 12.38 -11.73
CA ILE A 74 -15.21 12.27 -11.62
C ILE A 74 -15.61 11.69 -10.25
N ILE A 75 -16.83 11.99 -9.81
CA ILE A 75 -17.34 11.64 -8.47
C ILE A 75 -17.34 10.12 -8.21
N SER A 76 -17.37 9.30 -9.27
CA SER A 76 -17.30 7.83 -9.19
C SER A 76 -15.88 7.26 -9.11
N ASP A 77 -14.83 8.10 -9.15
CA ASP A 77 -13.46 7.62 -9.05
C ASP A 77 -13.22 6.97 -7.69
N GLY A 78 -12.42 5.90 -7.66
CA GLY A 78 -12.20 5.10 -6.46
C GLY A 78 -11.57 5.86 -5.28
N LEU A 79 -11.01 7.05 -5.52
CA LEU A 79 -10.52 7.94 -4.47
C LEU A 79 -11.65 8.72 -3.77
N SER A 80 -12.75 8.98 -4.47
CA SER A 80 -13.91 9.70 -3.92
C SER A 80 -14.63 8.90 -2.83
N SER A 81 -14.54 7.56 -2.85
CA SER A 81 -15.07 6.71 -1.76
C SER A 81 -14.19 6.73 -0.50
N MET A 82 -12.93 7.15 -0.61
CA MET A 82 -12.04 7.37 0.54
C MET A 82 -12.16 8.78 1.11
N ALA A 83 -12.82 9.70 0.38
CA ALA A 83 -13.08 11.04 0.87
C ALA A 83 -14.16 11.00 1.96
N PRO A 84 -14.08 11.86 2.98
CA PRO A 84 -15.18 12.05 3.92
C PRO A 84 -16.47 12.37 3.16
N PRO A 85 -17.63 11.89 3.64
CA PRO A 85 -18.91 12.20 3.01
C PRO A 85 -19.08 13.73 2.93
N LEU A 86 -19.46 14.22 1.75
CA LEU A 86 -19.74 15.64 1.56
C LEU A 86 -20.93 16.02 2.45
N ASP A 87 -20.67 16.86 3.45
CA ASP A 87 -21.71 17.44 4.28
C ASP A 87 -22.63 18.29 3.38
N ARG A 88 -23.91 17.89 3.27
CA ARG A 88 -24.94 18.64 2.53
C ARG A 88 -25.66 19.65 3.42
N SER A 89 -25.10 20.01 4.57
CA SER A 89 -25.70 20.96 5.52
C SER A 89 -25.80 22.41 5.01
N CYS A 90 -25.14 22.75 3.90
CA CYS A 90 -25.35 24.00 3.19
C CYS A 90 -26.24 23.78 1.96
N SER A 91 -27.55 23.63 2.18
CA SER A 91 -28.60 23.77 1.17
C SER A 91 -29.59 24.84 1.61
#